data_AF-A0A355IVW8-F1
#
_entry.id   AF-A0A355IVW8-F1
#
_cell.length_a   1.000
_cell.length_b   1.000
_cell.length_c   1.000
_cell.angle_alpha   90.00
_cell.angle_beta   90.00
_cell.angle_gamma   90.00
#
_symmetry.space_group_name_H-M   'P 1'
#
loop_
_entity.id
_entity.type
_entity.pdbx_description
1 polymer ?
#
loop_
_entity_poly.entity_id
_entity_poly.type
_entity_poly.pdbx_seq_one_letter_code
_entity_poly.pdbx_strand_id
1 'polypeptide(L)'
;MHLSRLDLEECSNNQCKTNCNKKDRFEFTENDLCKEVTSVVDDLPIRCVGKWAGQKIYHLNQYFGIFTTGMKNKWEINYIEICSGPGRCISRDKGIEFNGTATSIIKNDAFRFLNRALFFDFNNLIVDTLNKRISNSTLGKAKAFIGDYFKPNEICEIITSEISPKSLNFVFIDPTDCSLPFNLIRHLKMAIPNMDLMINIATGTDYNRNIKESLLNQVKYRSLITKYSRFLDSTDFFRDPQNIKLAEHSKHLELRNAFRNEYEKKLKSIGFNYFRFNRIQNYYDLLFATGNKKGIEFWDSANTYTFDGQKSLF
;
A
#
# COMPACT_ATOMS: atom_id res chain seq x y z
N MET A 1 -19.59 20.27 -3.81
CA MET A 1 -19.42 19.21 -2.79
C MET A 1 -18.59 19.81 -1.67
N HIS A 2 -19.18 20.03 -0.50
CA HIS A 2 -18.41 20.38 0.69
C HIS A 2 -17.47 19.21 0.99
N LEU A 3 -16.16 19.46 1.02
CA LEU A 3 -15.13 18.47 1.39
C LEU A 3 -15.28 18.17 2.88
N SER A 4 -16.10 17.18 3.24
CA SER A 4 -16.02 16.58 4.57
C SER A 4 -14.69 15.84 4.66
N ARG A 5 -13.94 16.09 5.73
CA ARG A 5 -12.79 15.26 6.13
C ARG A 5 -13.24 13.80 6.06
N LEU A 6 -12.43 12.94 5.42
CA LEU A 6 -12.72 11.50 5.34
C LEU A 6 -12.99 10.98 6.75
N ASP A 7 -14.21 10.51 6.99
CA ASP A 7 -14.58 9.91 8.26
C ASP A 7 -13.99 8.50 8.34
N LEU A 8 -13.04 8.33 9.25
CA LEU A 8 -12.40 7.04 9.52
C LEU A 8 -13.01 6.34 10.75
N GLU A 9 -14.12 6.87 11.29
CA GLU A 9 -14.76 6.41 12.52
C GLU A 9 -13.75 6.31 13.65
N GLU A 10 -13.15 7.46 13.95
CA GLU A 10 -12.15 7.61 15.00
C GLU A 10 -12.79 7.39 16.37
N CYS A 11 -12.18 6.56 17.21
CA CYS A 11 -12.57 6.42 18.62
C CYS A 11 -11.35 6.29 19.52
N SER A 12 -11.48 6.66 20.79
CA SER A 12 -10.38 6.56 21.76
C SER A 12 -10.30 5.16 22.34
N ASN A 13 -9.09 4.59 22.39
CA ASN A 13 -8.82 3.36 23.10
C ASN A 13 -7.85 3.64 24.26
N ASN A 14 -8.43 3.73 25.45
CA ASN A 14 -7.72 4.06 26.68
C ASN A 14 -6.80 2.94 27.17
N GLN A 15 -6.85 1.74 26.59
CA GLN A 15 -5.93 0.64 26.89
C GLN A 15 -4.58 0.82 26.18
N CYS A 16 -4.50 1.69 25.18
CA CYS A 16 -3.24 1.99 24.50
C CYS A 16 -2.30 2.78 25.41
N LYS A 17 -1.13 2.22 25.69
CA LYS A 17 -0.06 2.89 26.47
C LYS A 17 0.47 4.16 25.78
N THR A 18 0.26 4.29 24.47
CA THR A 18 0.81 5.35 23.60
C THR A 18 2.33 5.49 23.66
N ASN A 19 2.92 6.23 22.72
CA ASN A 19 4.35 6.60 22.72
C ASN A 19 5.34 5.42 22.83
N CYS A 20 4.95 4.22 22.40
CA CYS A 20 5.78 3.03 22.43
C CYS A 20 7.09 3.24 21.67
N ASN A 21 8.23 3.11 22.37
CA ASN A 21 9.55 3.25 21.78
C ASN A 21 9.90 2.05 20.87
N LYS A 22 11.10 2.01 20.27
CA LYS A 22 11.47 0.92 19.34
C LYS A 22 11.48 -0.46 20.01
N LYS A 23 11.94 -0.55 21.26
CA LYS A 23 11.98 -1.79 22.04
C LYS A 23 10.55 -2.24 22.37
N ASP A 24 9.73 -1.34 22.89
CA ASP A 24 8.33 -1.62 23.21
C ASP A 24 7.58 -2.13 21.99
N ARG A 25 7.82 -1.54 20.81
CA ARG A 25 7.20 -2.01 19.57
C ARG A 25 7.65 -3.41 19.18
N PHE A 26 8.92 -3.74 19.34
CA PHE A 26 9.40 -5.09 19.05
C PHE A 26 8.79 -6.13 19.99
N GLU A 27 8.53 -5.75 21.24
CA GLU A 27 7.94 -6.62 22.26
C GLU A 27 6.42 -6.77 22.11
N PHE A 28 5.71 -5.66 21.91
CA PHE A 28 4.25 -5.58 21.92
C PHE A 28 3.60 -5.64 20.55
N THR A 29 4.37 -5.83 19.48
CA THR A 29 3.80 -6.05 18.14
C THR A 29 4.32 -7.32 17.49
N GLU A 30 3.42 -8.03 16.81
CA GLU A 30 3.74 -9.20 16.02
C GLU A 30 2.95 -9.15 14.72
N ASN A 31 3.65 -9.23 13.58
CA ASN A 31 3.04 -9.06 12.25
C ASN A 31 2.18 -7.79 12.18
N ASP A 32 2.69 -6.69 12.74
CA ASP A 32 2.04 -5.37 12.86
C ASP A 32 0.80 -5.30 13.77
N LEU A 33 0.32 -6.42 14.32
CA LEU A 33 -0.76 -6.45 15.32
C LEU A 33 -0.24 -6.03 16.69
N CYS A 34 -1.05 -5.27 17.44
CA CYS A 34 -0.76 -4.99 18.84
C CYS A 34 -1.13 -6.21 19.71
N LYS A 35 -0.23 -6.64 20.60
CA LYS A 35 -0.46 -7.73 21.55
C LYS A 35 -1.19 -7.28 22.82
N GLU A 36 -1.06 -6.00 23.15
CA GLU A 36 -1.54 -5.44 24.43
C GLU A 36 -2.98 -4.94 24.36
N VAL A 37 -3.50 -4.74 23.15
CA VAL A 37 -4.74 -4.00 22.91
C VAL A 37 -5.51 -4.62 21.76
N THR A 38 -6.82 -4.80 21.95
CA THR A 38 -7.81 -5.12 20.90
C THR A 38 -8.65 -3.88 20.56
N SER A 39 -9.38 -3.95 19.45
CA SER A 39 -10.29 -2.89 19.01
C SER A 39 -11.47 -2.75 19.98
N VAL A 40 -11.72 -1.54 20.51
CA VAL A 40 -12.85 -1.28 21.43
C VAL A 40 -14.22 -1.40 20.74
N VAL A 41 -14.24 -1.45 19.42
CA VAL A 41 -15.48 -1.55 18.61
C VAL A 41 -15.99 -2.99 18.54
N ASP A 42 -15.09 -3.96 18.47
CA ASP A 42 -15.42 -5.35 18.13
C ASP A 42 -14.60 -6.41 18.87
N ASP A 43 -13.71 -6.01 19.78
CA ASP A 43 -12.78 -6.87 20.52
C ASP A 43 -11.89 -7.74 19.62
N LEU A 44 -11.70 -7.34 18.36
CA LEU A 44 -10.85 -8.05 17.40
C LEU A 44 -9.43 -7.44 17.34
N PRO A 45 -8.43 -8.20 16.88
CA PRO A 45 -7.06 -7.70 16.70
C PRO A 45 -6.99 -6.40 15.90
N ILE A 46 -6.03 -5.54 16.27
CA ILE A 46 -5.86 -4.20 15.71
C ILE A 46 -4.40 -3.97 15.29
N ARG A 47 -4.20 -3.30 14.15
CA ARG A 47 -2.86 -2.98 13.64
C ARG A 47 -2.33 -1.71 14.31
N CYS A 48 -1.15 -1.78 14.91
CA CYS A 48 -0.52 -0.60 15.51
C CYS A 48 0.22 0.20 14.43
N VAL A 49 -0.15 1.46 14.22
CA VAL A 49 0.40 2.32 13.15
C VAL A 49 0.89 3.66 13.68
N GLY A 50 1.71 4.36 12.90
CA GLY A 50 2.13 5.74 13.21
C GLY A 50 1.20 6.78 12.58
N LYS A 51 1.36 8.04 12.98
CA LYS A 51 0.57 9.21 12.52
C LYS A 51 0.41 9.40 11.00
N TRP A 52 1.25 8.78 10.17
CA TRP A 52 1.19 8.91 8.71
C TRP A 52 0.12 8.04 8.04
N ALA A 53 -0.44 7.05 8.75
CA ALA A 53 -1.36 6.07 8.16
C ALA A 53 -2.63 6.72 7.57
N GLY A 54 -3.18 7.75 8.24
CA GLY A 54 -4.39 8.44 7.78
C GLY A 54 -4.21 9.16 6.43
N GLN A 55 -3.05 9.76 6.18
CA GLN A 55 -2.77 10.45 4.90
C GLN A 55 -2.82 9.48 3.71
N LYS A 56 -2.25 8.28 3.89
CA LYS A 56 -2.29 7.23 2.87
C LYS A 56 -3.72 6.76 2.60
N ILE A 57 -4.50 6.51 3.66
CA ILE A 57 -5.90 6.08 3.54
C ILE A 57 -6.73 7.13 2.80
N TYR A 58 -6.46 8.41 3.03
CA TYR A 58 -7.10 9.50 2.31
C TYR A 58 -6.84 9.44 0.80
N HIS A 59 -5.57 9.40 0.37
CA HIS A 59 -5.25 9.34 -1.06
C HIS A 59 -5.85 8.09 -1.75
N LEU A 60 -5.82 6.95 -1.05
CA LEU A 60 -6.46 5.72 -1.49
C LEU A 60 -7.98 5.91 -1.70
N ASN A 61 -8.68 6.47 -0.71
CA ASN A 61 -10.13 6.66 -0.76
C ASN A 61 -10.57 7.66 -1.82
N GLN A 62 -9.84 8.77 -1.96
CA GLN A 62 -10.12 9.78 -2.98
C GLN A 62 -10.03 9.18 -4.39
N TYR A 63 -8.93 8.47 -4.66
CA TYR A 63 -8.74 7.84 -5.95
C TYR A 63 -9.77 6.73 -6.20
N PHE A 64 -9.99 5.86 -5.20
CA PHE A 64 -11.00 4.80 -5.27
C PHE A 64 -12.40 5.34 -5.62
N GLY A 65 -12.82 6.42 -4.96
CA GLY A 65 -14.13 7.03 -5.19
C GLY A 65 -14.30 7.56 -6.62
N ILE A 66 -13.31 8.29 -7.13
CA ILE A 66 -13.32 8.85 -8.49
C ILE A 66 -13.24 7.74 -9.55
N PHE A 67 -12.31 6.80 -9.40
CA PHE A 67 -12.13 5.66 -10.30
C PHE A 67 -13.42 4.84 -10.41
N THR A 68 -13.95 4.42 -9.27
CA THR A 68 -15.12 3.53 -9.22
C THR A 68 -16.36 4.23 -9.76
N THR A 69 -16.60 5.48 -9.35
CA THR A 69 -17.76 6.25 -9.83
C THR A 69 -17.66 6.60 -11.31
N GLY A 70 -16.47 6.95 -11.80
CA GLY A 70 -16.24 7.34 -13.19
C GLY A 70 -16.34 6.18 -14.18
N MET A 71 -16.10 4.95 -13.72
CA MET A 71 -16.01 3.77 -14.59
C MET A 71 -17.20 2.80 -14.46
N LYS A 72 -18.09 2.97 -13.49
CA LYS A 72 -19.15 2.00 -13.13
C LYS A 72 -20.06 1.55 -14.28
N ASN A 73 -20.29 2.42 -15.26
CA ASN A 73 -21.17 2.14 -16.41
C ASN A 73 -20.39 1.67 -17.66
N LYS A 74 -19.08 1.46 -17.52
CA LYS A 74 -18.16 1.13 -18.62
C LYS A 74 -17.44 -0.20 -18.43
N TRP A 75 -17.25 -0.59 -17.17
CA TRP A 75 -16.47 -1.78 -16.81
C TRP A 75 -17.12 -2.50 -15.64
N GLU A 76 -16.90 -3.82 -15.58
CA GLU A 76 -16.92 -4.53 -14.31
C GLU A 76 -15.69 -4.07 -13.52
N ILE A 77 -15.89 -3.53 -12.32
CA ILE A 77 -14.83 -2.92 -11.51
C ILE A 77 -14.54 -3.79 -10.32
N ASN A 78 -13.25 -4.06 -10.09
CA ASN A 78 -12.80 -4.74 -8.89
C ASN A 78 -11.74 -3.94 -8.14
N TYR A 79 -11.68 -4.16 -6.83
CA TYR A 79 -10.61 -3.67 -5.97
C TYR A 79 -9.79 -4.85 -5.46
N ILE A 80 -8.48 -4.74 -5.47
CA ILE A 80 -7.57 -5.76 -4.97
C ILE A 80 -6.57 -5.08 -4.05
N GLU A 81 -6.39 -5.60 -2.84
CA GLU A 81 -5.44 -5.08 -1.87
C GLU A 81 -4.52 -6.19 -1.37
N ILE A 82 -3.21 -5.95 -1.41
CA ILE A 82 -2.18 -6.86 -0.89
C ILE A 82 -1.50 -6.18 0.30
N CYS A 83 -1.31 -6.93 1.39
CA CYS A 83 -0.94 -6.46 2.73
C CYS A 83 -2.09 -5.69 3.45
N SER A 84 -3.32 -6.17 3.23
CA SER A 84 -4.57 -5.50 3.66
C SER A 84 -4.70 -5.25 5.16
N GLY A 85 -4.05 -6.06 6.00
CA GLY A 85 -4.18 -5.93 7.44
C GLY A 85 -5.57 -6.29 7.98
N PRO A 86 -5.77 -6.10 9.29
CA PRO A 86 -6.96 -6.62 9.95
C PRO A 86 -8.20 -5.74 9.74
N GLY A 87 -8.09 -4.58 9.07
CA GLY A 87 -9.19 -3.63 8.82
C GLY A 87 -9.32 -2.49 9.83
N ARG A 88 -8.86 -2.66 11.09
CA ARG A 88 -8.77 -1.57 12.08
C ARG A 88 -7.32 -1.27 12.45
N CYS A 89 -7.04 0.00 12.70
CA CYS A 89 -5.74 0.52 13.08
C CYS A 89 -5.84 1.30 14.39
N ILE A 90 -4.77 1.29 15.19
CA ILE A 90 -4.60 2.18 16.35
C ILE A 90 -3.35 3.03 16.18
N SER A 91 -3.52 4.34 16.37
CA SER A 91 -2.41 5.30 16.37
C SER A 91 -1.60 5.15 17.64
N ARG A 92 -0.36 4.69 17.52
CA ARG A 92 0.57 4.57 18.66
C ARG A 92 0.89 5.90 19.32
N ASP A 93 0.70 7.01 18.61
CA ASP A 93 1.01 8.35 19.10
C ASP A 93 -0.10 8.91 20.00
N LYS A 94 -1.35 8.50 19.77
CA LYS A 94 -2.53 9.12 20.40
C LYS A 94 -3.51 8.13 21.05
N GLY A 95 -3.34 6.82 20.85
CA GLY A 95 -4.32 5.82 21.31
C GLY A 95 -5.67 5.92 20.62
N ILE A 96 -5.71 6.57 19.45
CA ILE A 96 -6.93 6.73 18.64
C ILE A 96 -7.00 5.56 17.66
N GLU A 97 -8.09 4.81 17.72
CA GLU A 97 -8.43 3.82 16.71
C GLU A 97 -9.16 4.44 15.53
N PHE A 98 -9.01 3.82 14.37
CA PHE A 98 -9.69 4.23 13.14
C PHE A 98 -9.71 3.09 12.12
N ASN A 99 -10.55 3.23 11.10
CA ASN A 99 -10.63 2.28 9.99
C ASN A 99 -9.33 2.31 9.17
N GLY A 100 -8.73 1.13 9.00
CA GLY A 100 -7.62 0.90 8.08
C GLY A 100 -8.10 0.88 6.62
N THR A 101 -7.15 0.72 5.70
CA THR A 101 -7.37 0.77 4.25
C THR A 101 -8.53 -0.12 3.78
N ALA A 102 -8.53 -1.39 4.16
CA ALA A 102 -9.58 -2.33 3.77
C ALA A 102 -10.98 -1.91 4.24
N THR A 103 -11.14 -1.59 5.53
CA THR A 103 -12.45 -1.17 6.08
C THR A 103 -12.88 0.19 5.53
N SER A 104 -11.95 1.13 5.30
CA SER A 104 -12.27 2.41 4.67
C SER A 104 -12.78 2.24 3.25
N ILE A 105 -12.20 1.34 2.45
CA ILE A 105 -12.71 1.02 1.10
C ILE A 105 -14.11 0.42 1.17
N ILE A 106 -14.34 -0.53 2.08
CA ILE A 106 -15.66 -1.17 2.25
C ILE A 106 -16.73 -0.15 2.62
N LYS A 107 -16.40 0.82 3.47
CA LYS A 107 -17.33 1.86 3.92
C LYS A 107 -17.47 3.03 2.96
N ASN A 108 -16.63 3.10 1.92
CA ASN A 108 -16.72 4.14 0.92
C ASN A 108 -18.01 3.98 0.08
N ASP A 109 -18.74 5.07 -0.14
CA ASP A 109 -19.99 5.05 -0.90
C ASP A 109 -19.88 4.41 -2.29
N ALA A 110 -18.72 4.54 -2.95
CA ALA A 110 -18.50 3.98 -4.26
C ALA A 110 -18.38 2.44 -4.25
N PHE A 111 -18.16 1.81 -3.09
CA PHE A 111 -18.08 0.35 -2.92
C PHE A 111 -19.28 -0.38 -3.51
N ARG A 112 -20.48 0.25 -3.46
CA ARG A 112 -21.71 -0.31 -4.03
C ARG A 112 -21.59 -0.66 -5.51
N PHE A 113 -20.71 0.02 -6.25
CA PHE A 113 -20.49 -0.18 -7.68
C PHE A 113 -19.41 -1.23 -8.00
N LEU A 114 -18.69 -1.75 -7.00
CA LEU A 114 -17.76 -2.84 -7.22
C LEU A 114 -18.50 -4.15 -7.53
N ASN A 115 -17.85 -4.97 -8.33
CA ASN A 115 -18.16 -6.38 -8.49
C ASN A 115 -17.51 -7.20 -7.36
N ARG A 116 -16.18 -7.10 -7.20
CA ARG A 116 -15.43 -7.72 -6.10
C ARG A 116 -14.45 -6.76 -5.42
N ALA A 117 -14.20 -7.02 -4.14
CA ALA A 117 -13.09 -6.48 -3.37
C ALA A 117 -12.32 -7.65 -2.72
N LEU A 118 -11.10 -7.89 -3.19
CA LEU A 118 -10.27 -9.02 -2.76
C LEU A 118 -9.11 -8.49 -1.91
N PHE A 119 -9.01 -8.97 -0.68
CA PHE A 119 -7.99 -8.55 0.28
C PHE A 119 -7.03 -9.71 0.55
N PHE A 120 -5.73 -9.45 0.52
CA PHE A 120 -4.71 -10.45 0.75
C PHE A 120 -3.80 -10.04 1.91
N ASP A 121 -3.48 -10.99 2.77
CA ASP A 121 -2.44 -10.87 3.78
C ASP A 121 -1.78 -12.24 3.99
N PHE A 122 -0.49 -12.27 4.36
CA PHE A 122 0.23 -13.52 4.55
C PHE A 122 -0.13 -14.20 5.88
N ASN A 123 -0.66 -13.42 6.84
CA ASN A 123 -0.94 -13.89 8.19
C ASN A 123 -2.40 -14.36 8.33
N ASN A 124 -2.58 -15.59 8.79
CA ASN A 124 -3.91 -16.18 8.96
C ASN A 124 -4.80 -15.48 9.98
N LEU A 125 -4.24 -15.05 11.12
CA LEU A 125 -4.99 -14.29 12.12
C LEU A 125 -5.49 -12.96 11.56
N ILE A 126 -4.70 -12.29 10.72
CA ILE A 126 -5.11 -11.05 10.05
C ILE A 126 -6.28 -11.31 9.09
N VAL A 127 -6.17 -12.33 8.25
CA VAL A 127 -7.20 -12.70 7.28
C VAL A 127 -8.51 -13.08 7.97
N ASP A 128 -8.44 -13.92 9.00
CA ASP A 128 -9.60 -14.32 9.80
C ASP A 128 -10.26 -13.12 10.47
N THR A 129 -9.44 -12.21 11.02
CA THR A 129 -9.91 -10.97 11.64
C THR A 129 -10.62 -10.07 10.64
N LEU A 130 -10.05 -9.87 9.45
CA LEU A 130 -10.65 -9.04 8.41
C LEU A 130 -11.94 -9.68 7.89
N ASN A 131 -11.98 -11.00 7.68
CA ASN A 131 -13.19 -11.70 7.26
C ASN A 131 -14.34 -11.58 8.28
N LYS A 132 -14.06 -11.62 9.60
CA LYS A 132 -15.06 -11.34 10.65
C LYS A 132 -15.62 -9.91 10.56
N ARG A 133 -14.80 -8.94 10.17
CA ARG A 133 -15.25 -7.55 9.95
C ARG A 133 -16.04 -7.39 8.65
N ILE A 134 -15.73 -8.18 7.62
CA ILE A 134 -16.42 -8.20 6.33
C ILE A 134 -17.80 -8.86 6.43
N SER A 135 -17.94 -9.92 7.23
CA SER A 135 -19.11 -10.83 7.23
C SER A 135 -20.44 -10.16 7.61
N ASN A 136 -20.41 -8.90 8.07
CA ASN A 136 -21.59 -8.19 8.53
C ASN A 136 -22.14 -7.15 7.53
N SER A 137 -21.52 -6.90 6.36
CA SER A 137 -21.82 -5.64 5.64
C SER A 137 -21.73 -5.63 4.10
N THR A 138 -21.19 -6.65 3.43
CA THR A 138 -20.76 -6.48 2.02
C THR A 138 -21.54 -7.25 0.96
N LEU A 139 -22.63 -7.94 1.33
CA LEU A 139 -23.41 -8.82 0.41
C LEU A 139 -22.53 -9.83 -0.37
N GLY A 140 -21.41 -10.26 0.23
CA GLY A 140 -20.46 -11.20 -0.40
C GLY A 140 -19.57 -10.58 -1.48
N LYS A 141 -19.54 -9.24 -1.63
CA LYS A 141 -18.64 -8.56 -2.59
C LYS A 141 -17.20 -8.50 -2.10
N ALA A 142 -16.98 -8.49 -0.78
CA ALA A 142 -15.65 -8.46 -0.19
C ALA A 142 -15.26 -9.82 0.39
N LYS A 143 -13.99 -10.16 0.29
CA LYS A 143 -13.42 -11.34 0.95
C LYS A 143 -11.91 -11.18 1.15
N ALA A 144 -11.41 -11.66 2.30
CA ALA A 144 -9.99 -11.73 2.58
C ALA A 144 -9.45 -13.15 2.38
N PHE A 145 -8.23 -13.26 1.88
CA PHE A 145 -7.54 -14.51 1.55
C PHE A 145 -6.12 -14.51 2.08
N ILE A 146 -5.61 -15.70 2.38
CA ILE A 146 -4.18 -15.90 2.61
C ILE A 146 -3.45 -15.68 1.29
N GLY A 147 -2.43 -14.82 1.32
CA GLY A 147 -1.60 -14.54 0.15
C GLY A 147 -0.24 -14.01 0.57
N ASP A 148 0.81 -14.75 0.22
CA ASP A 148 2.19 -14.31 0.34
C ASP A 148 2.63 -13.70 -1.00
N TYR A 149 3.03 -12.43 -1.00
CA TYR A 149 3.51 -11.75 -2.21
C TYR A 149 4.80 -12.34 -2.78
N PHE A 150 5.52 -13.21 -2.05
CA PHE A 150 6.62 -14.02 -2.60
C PHE A 150 6.13 -15.20 -3.43
N LYS A 151 4.83 -15.51 -3.40
CA LYS A 151 4.18 -16.60 -4.12
C LYS A 151 3.09 -16.06 -5.06
N PRO A 152 3.48 -15.32 -6.11
CA PRO A 152 2.52 -14.61 -6.93
C PRO A 152 1.52 -15.49 -7.69
N ASN A 153 1.89 -16.74 -8.02
CA ASN A 153 0.98 -17.68 -8.68
C ASN A 153 -0.25 -17.99 -7.82
N GLU A 154 -0.05 -18.27 -6.52
CA GLU A 154 -1.14 -18.57 -5.58
C GLU A 154 -2.13 -17.40 -5.48
N ILE A 155 -1.61 -16.16 -5.41
CA ILE A 155 -2.44 -14.94 -5.39
C ILE A 155 -3.21 -14.79 -6.72
N CYS A 156 -2.54 -14.95 -7.85
CA CYS A 156 -3.15 -14.80 -9.18
C CYS A 156 -4.22 -15.86 -9.45
N GLU A 157 -4.01 -17.11 -9.04
CA GLU A 157 -5.00 -18.19 -9.14
C GLU A 157 -6.30 -17.80 -8.42
N ILE A 158 -6.20 -17.32 -7.18
CA ILE A 158 -7.36 -16.82 -6.42
C ILE A 158 -8.05 -15.68 -7.16
N ILE A 159 -7.30 -14.66 -7.59
CA ILE A 159 -7.85 -13.51 -8.31
C ILE A 159 -8.63 -13.98 -9.55
N THR A 160 -8.00 -14.77 -10.42
CA THR A 160 -8.61 -15.23 -11.68
C THR A 160 -9.80 -16.16 -11.48
N SER A 161 -9.94 -16.79 -10.31
CA SER A 161 -11.13 -17.57 -9.95
C SER A 161 -12.32 -16.71 -9.50
N GLU A 162 -12.06 -15.49 -9.01
CA GLU A 162 -13.06 -14.61 -8.41
C GLU A 162 -13.55 -13.50 -9.37
N ILE A 163 -12.73 -13.12 -10.35
CA ILE A 163 -13.00 -12.01 -11.27
C ILE A 163 -12.66 -12.31 -12.72
N SER A 164 -13.33 -11.62 -13.65
CA SER A 164 -13.06 -11.73 -15.09
C SER A 164 -11.73 -11.08 -15.48
N PRO A 165 -10.90 -11.68 -16.36
CA PRO A 165 -9.69 -11.04 -16.87
C PRO A 165 -9.97 -9.79 -17.73
N LYS A 166 -11.23 -9.57 -18.14
CA LYS A 166 -11.68 -8.39 -18.89
C LYS A 166 -12.13 -7.24 -17.99
N SER A 167 -12.21 -7.43 -16.67
CA SER A 167 -12.58 -6.38 -15.72
C SER A 167 -11.54 -5.26 -15.69
N LEU A 168 -11.93 -4.10 -15.17
CA LEU A 168 -11.00 -3.03 -14.81
C LEU A 168 -10.72 -3.08 -13.31
N ASN A 169 -9.45 -3.10 -12.94
CA ASN A 169 -9.04 -3.40 -11.57
C ASN A 169 -8.25 -2.24 -10.97
N PHE A 170 -8.56 -1.86 -9.74
CA PHE A 170 -7.68 -1.00 -8.97
C PHE A 170 -6.95 -1.85 -7.93
N VAL A 171 -5.62 -1.90 -8.05
CA VAL A 171 -4.74 -2.71 -7.21
C VAL A 171 -3.96 -1.82 -6.27
N PHE A 172 -4.07 -2.06 -4.97
CA PHE A 172 -3.31 -1.39 -3.93
C PHE A 172 -2.37 -2.38 -3.23
N ILE A 173 -1.10 -2.00 -3.04
CA ILE A 173 -0.11 -2.86 -2.38
C ILE A 173 0.61 -2.03 -1.31
N ASP A 174 0.50 -2.46 -0.06
CA ASP A 174 0.93 -1.67 1.10
C ASP A 174 1.93 -2.41 1.99
N PRO A 175 3.14 -2.72 1.50
CA PRO A 175 4.15 -3.35 2.32
C PRO A 175 4.66 -2.37 3.38
N THR A 176 5.21 -2.89 4.47
CA THR A 176 5.83 -2.06 5.52
C THR A 176 7.26 -1.64 5.17
N ASP A 177 7.87 -2.29 4.18
CA ASP A 177 9.24 -2.07 3.72
C ASP A 177 9.38 -2.32 2.20
N CYS A 178 10.59 -2.25 1.64
CA CYS A 178 10.82 -2.52 0.22
C CYS A 178 11.07 -4.02 -0.09
N SER A 179 10.35 -4.94 0.57
CA SER A 179 10.46 -6.39 0.32
C SER A 179 9.61 -6.91 -0.85
N LEU A 180 8.63 -6.11 -1.32
CA LEU A 180 7.74 -6.47 -2.41
C LEU A 180 8.52 -6.83 -3.68
N PRO A 181 8.53 -8.10 -4.14
CA PRO A 181 9.23 -8.47 -5.35
C PRO A 181 8.49 -7.94 -6.57
N PHE A 182 9.22 -7.36 -7.53
CA PHE A 182 8.64 -6.90 -8.80
C PHE A 182 7.93 -8.04 -9.55
N ASN A 183 8.38 -9.28 -9.33
CA ASN A 183 7.77 -10.47 -9.91
C ASN A 183 6.26 -10.57 -9.63
N LEU A 184 5.79 -10.15 -8.45
CA LEU A 184 4.35 -10.10 -8.16
C LEU A 184 3.62 -9.15 -9.11
N ILE A 185 4.17 -7.95 -9.33
CA ILE A 185 3.56 -6.95 -10.21
C ILE A 185 3.45 -7.47 -11.64
N ARG A 186 4.48 -8.18 -12.12
CA ARG A 186 4.47 -8.84 -13.43
C ARG A 186 3.34 -9.87 -13.53
N HIS A 187 3.21 -10.75 -12.55
CA HIS A 187 2.18 -11.79 -12.55
C HIS A 187 0.76 -11.19 -12.48
N LEU A 188 0.56 -10.20 -11.61
CA LEU A 188 -0.71 -9.46 -11.56
C LEU A 188 -1.02 -8.83 -12.92
N LYS A 189 -0.05 -8.13 -13.54
CA LYS A 189 -0.25 -7.48 -14.84
C LYS A 189 -0.57 -8.47 -15.95
N MET A 190 -0.04 -9.69 -15.90
CA MET A 190 -0.38 -10.76 -16.85
C MET A 190 -1.78 -11.32 -16.59
N ALA A 191 -2.15 -11.55 -15.33
CA ALA A 191 -3.43 -12.15 -14.95
C ALA A 191 -4.62 -11.21 -15.16
N ILE A 192 -4.45 -9.92 -14.88
CA ILE A 192 -5.49 -8.88 -14.94
C ILE A 192 -4.96 -7.61 -15.63
N PRO A 193 -4.86 -7.61 -16.97
CA PRO A 193 -4.09 -6.62 -17.73
C PRO A 193 -4.64 -5.19 -17.64
N ASN A 194 -5.95 -5.03 -17.42
CA ASN A 194 -6.57 -3.72 -17.22
C ASN A 194 -6.51 -3.37 -15.73
N MET A 195 -5.46 -2.67 -15.33
CA MET A 195 -5.31 -2.22 -13.95
C MET A 195 -4.70 -0.83 -13.82
N ASP A 196 -5.17 -0.14 -12.79
CA ASP A 196 -4.48 0.98 -12.17
C ASP A 196 -3.83 0.48 -10.87
N LEU A 197 -2.58 0.88 -10.63
CA LEU A 197 -1.73 0.33 -9.57
C LEU A 197 -1.30 1.43 -8.62
N MET A 198 -1.44 1.18 -7.31
CA MET A 198 -0.95 2.05 -6.26
C MET A 198 -0.09 1.25 -5.28
N ILE A 199 1.13 1.70 -5.01
CA ILE A 199 2.09 1.02 -4.14
C ILE A 199 2.63 1.99 -3.10
N ASN A 200 2.61 1.58 -1.84
CA ASN A 200 3.37 2.26 -0.79
C ASN A 200 4.84 1.82 -0.86
N ILE A 201 5.77 2.75 -1.13
CA ILE A 201 7.20 2.47 -1.19
C ILE A 201 7.91 3.13 -0.01
N ALA A 202 8.54 2.32 0.84
CA ALA A 202 9.27 2.75 2.04
C ALA A 202 10.63 3.42 1.75
N THR A 203 10.67 4.34 0.77
CA THR A 203 11.89 5.01 0.31
C THR A 203 12.53 5.87 1.39
N GLY A 204 11.74 6.54 2.23
CA GLY A 204 12.20 7.45 3.29
C GLY A 204 12.60 6.75 4.59
N THR A 205 12.23 5.49 4.75
CA THR A 205 12.52 4.68 5.94
C THR A 205 13.48 3.55 5.63
N ASP A 206 12.98 2.39 5.21
CA ASP A 206 13.75 1.18 4.96
C ASP A 206 14.91 1.44 4.00
N TYR A 207 14.61 1.93 2.80
CA TYR A 207 15.61 2.18 1.78
C TYR A 207 16.62 3.26 2.22
N ASN A 208 16.15 4.43 2.67
CA ASN A 208 17.04 5.56 3.01
C ASN A 208 18.03 5.21 4.14
N ARG A 209 17.62 4.41 5.12
CA ARG A 209 18.47 4.00 6.25
C ARG A 209 19.59 3.05 5.83
N ASN A 210 19.34 2.25 4.81
CA ASN A 210 20.14 1.07 4.49
C ASN A 210 20.96 1.21 3.21
N ILE A 211 20.55 2.08 2.28
CA ILE A 211 21.08 2.05 0.91
C ILE A 211 22.55 2.40 0.80
N LYS A 212 23.01 3.42 1.54
CA LYS A 212 24.41 3.87 1.50
C LYS A 212 25.34 2.70 1.87
N GLU A 213 25.06 2.08 3.01
CA GLU A 213 25.82 0.93 3.49
C GLU A 213 25.68 -0.29 2.56
N SER A 214 24.51 -0.49 1.95
CA SER A 214 24.31 -1.55 0.97
C SER A 214 25.15 -1.35 -0.30
N LEU A 215 25.41 -0.11 -0.72
CA LEU A 215 26.26 0.19 -1.88
C LEU A 215 27.76 0.08 -1.56
N LEU A 216 28.18 0.56 -0.38
CA LEU A 216 29.60 0.64 0.00
C LEU A 216 30.14 -0.67 0.61
N ASN A 217 29.30 -1.46 1.26
CA ASN A 217 29.71 -2.64 2.06
C ASN A 217 28.98 -3.92 1.61
N GLN A 218 29.05 -4.25 0.31
CA GLN A 218 28.15 -5.24 -0.30
C GLN A 218 28.19 -6.64 0.31
N VAL A 219 29.36 -7.10 0.77
CA VAL A 219 29.51 -8.41 1.42
C VAL A 219 28.70 -8.48 2.72
N LYS A 220 28.80 -7.44 3.55
CA LYS A 220 28.11 -7.35 4.84
C LYS A 220 26.59 -7.18 4.69
N TYR A 221 26.15 -6.48 3.65
CA TYR A 221 24.74 -6.14 3.43
C TYR A 221 24.08 -6.94 2.30
N ARG A 222 24.62 -8.14 1.98
CA ARG A 222 24.14 -9.01 0.90
C ARG A 222 22.63 -9.31 0.95
N SER A 223 22.06 -9.47 2.14
CA SER A 223 20.61 -9.73 2.31
C SER A 223 19.76 -8.53 1.90
N LEU A 224 20.17 -7.30 2.25
CA LEU A 224 19.49 -6.07 1.85
C LEU A 224 19.63 -5.81 0.34
N ILE A 225 20.81 -6.07 -0.23
CA ILE A 225 21.00 -6.04 -1.68
C ILE A 225 20.04 -7.01 -2.36
N THR A 226 19.96 -8.25 -1.88
CA THR A 226 19.03 -9.25 -2.43
C THR A 226 17.58 -8.77 -2.37
N LYS A 227 17.16 -8.18 -1.23
CA LYS A 227 15.82 -7.60 -1.06
C LYS A 227 15.54 -6.52 -2.11
N TYR A 228 16.39 -5.50 -2.19
CA TYR A 228 16.20 -4.39 -3.12
C TYR A 228 16.36 -4.80 -4.59
N SER A 229 17.20 -5.79 -4.89
CA SER A 229 17.31 -6.34 -6.23
C SER A 229 16.08 -7.11 -6.66
N ARG A 230 15.39 -7.80 -5.74
CA ARG A 230 14.07 -8.39 -6.03
C ARG A 230 13.00 -7.33 -6.23
N PHE A 231 13.06 -6.24 -5.47
CA PHE A 231 12.17 -5.09 -5.64
C PHE A 231 12.37 -4.43 -7.01
N LEU A 232 13.61 -4.27 -7.48
CA LEU A 232 13.92 -3.68 -8.80
C LEU A 232 13.95 -4.69 -9.96
N ASP A 233 13.86 -5.99 -9.69
CA ASP A 233 14.17 -7.06 -10.65
C ASP A 233 15.49 -6.82 -11.41
N SER A 234 16.53 -6.41 -10.67
CA SER A 234 17.87 -6.14 -11.20
C SER A 234 18.91 -6.02 -10.09
N THR A 235 20.15 -6.46 -10.38
CA THR A 235 21.32 -6.19 -9.55
C THR A 235 22.12 -4.97 -9.97
N ASP A 236 21.79 -4.37 -11.12
CA ASP A 236 22.61 -3.36 -11.79
C ASP A 236 22.68 -2.06 -10.98
N PHE A 237 21.61 -1.73 -10.25
CA PHE A 237 21.58 -0.58 -9.34
C PHE A 237 22.77 -0.54 -8.38
N PHE A 238 23.17 -1.71 -7.85
CA PHE A 238 24.27 -1.85 -6.89
C PHE A 238 25.64 -1.95 -7.54
N ARG A 239 25.69 -2.11 -8.86
CA ARG A 239 26.93 -2.17 -9.65
C ARG A 239 27.22 -0.87 -10.40
N ASP A 240 26.24 0.02 -10.48
CA ASP A 240 26.36 1.31 -11.15
C ASP A 240 27.36 2.24 -10.42
N PRO A 241 28.48 2.62 -11.07
CA PRO A 241 29.46 3.53 -10.49
C PRO A 241 28.87 4.88 -10.07
N GLN A 242 27.83 5.37 -10.74
CA GLN A 242 27.17 6.62 -10.38
C GLN A 242 26.47 6.49 -9.02
N ASN A 243 25.76 5.40 -8.78
CA ASN A 243 25.08 5.16 -7.50
C ASN A 243 26.10 4.97 -6.37
N ILE A 244 27.21 4.27 -6.62
CA ILE A 244 28.31 4.13 -5.66
C ILE A 244 28.86 5.52 -5.30
N LYS A 245 29.15 6.37 -6.30
CA LYS A 245 29.64 7.74 -6.07
C LYS A 245 28.64 8.58 -5.28
N LEU A 246 27.34 8.47 -5.56
CA LEU A 246 26.30 9.16 -4.78
C LEU A 246 26.30 8.70 -3.32
N ALA A 247 26.53 7.41 -3.05
CA ALA A 247 26.61 6.87 -1.69
C ALA A 247 27.83 7.38 -0.92
N GLU A 248 29.00 7.44 -1.56
CA GLU A 248 30.23 8.01 -0.97
C GLU A 248 30.00 9.46 -0.52
N HIS A 249 29.31 10.25 -1.34
CA HIS A 249 28.99 11.66 -1.08
C HIS A 249 27.72 11.86 -0.24
N SER A 250 27.11 10.79 0.28
CA SER A 250 25.89 10.82 1.11
C SER A 250 24.73 11.57 0.45
N LYS A 251 24.60 11.45 -0.88
CA LYS A 251 23.56 12.07 -1.72
C LYS A 251 22.25 11.26 -1.66
N HIS A 252 21.64 11.26 -0.47
CA HIS A 252 20.49 10.41 -0.16
C HIS A 252 19.23 10.71 -1.01
N LEU A 253 18.99 11.98 -1.35
CA LEU A 253 17.82 12.35 -2.16
C LEU A 253 17.97 11.84 -3.59
N GLU A 254 19.16 12.01 -4.16
CA GLU A 254 19.53 11.57 -5.49
C GLU A 254 19.49 10.04 -5.60
N LEU A 255 19.98 9.32 -4.58
CA LEU A 255 19.84 7.86 -4.50
C LEU A 255 18.39 7.39 -4.44
N ARG A 256 17.51 8.12 -3.74
CA ARG A 256 16.07 7.81 -3.74
C ARG A 256 15.43 8.08 -5.11
N ASN A 257 15.86 9.12 -5.82
CA ASN A 257 15.39 9.41 -7.17
C ASN A 257 15.85 8.33 -8.15
N ALA A 258 17.12 7.93 -8.11
CA ALA A 258 17.66 6.86 -8.95
C ALA A 258 16.89 5.55 -8.74
N PHE A 259 16.63 5.16 -7.50
CA PHE A 259 15.87 3.95 -7.19
C PHE A 259 14.44 3.98 -7.72
N ARG A 260 13.75 5.12 -7.56
CA ARG A 260 12.41 5.34 -8.11
C ARG A 260 12.41 5.25 -9.64
N ASN A 261 13.39 5.86 -10.28
CA ASN A 261 13.53 5.83 -11.74
C ASN A 261 13.76 4.41 -12.27
N GLU A 262 14.59 3.61 -11.61
CA GLU A 262 14.77 2.20 -11.98
C GLU A 262 13.49 1.40 -11.84
N TYR A 263 12.75 1.60 -10.75
CA TYR A 263 11.46 0.92 -10.56
C TYR A 263 10.43 1.36 -11.61
N GLU A 264 10.38 2.65 -11.95
CA GLU A 264 9.51 3.18 -13.01
C GLU A 264 9.85 2.57 -14.38
N LYS A 265 11.13 2.44 -14.73
CA LYS A 265 11.58 1.78 -15.98
C LYS A 265 11.07 0.34 -16.05
N LYS A 266 11.10 -0.39 -14.93
CA LYS A 266 10.60 -1.76 -14.85
C LYS A 266 9.08 -1.80 -15.04
N LEU A 267 8.33 -0.90 -14.40
CA LEU A 267 6.89 -0.79 -14.64
C LEU A 267 6.55 -0.44 -16.10
N LYS A 268 7.34 0.43 -16.73
CA LYS A 268 7.21 0.74 -18.17
C LYS A 268 7.38 -0.50 -19.04
N SER A 269 8.34 -1.37 -18.71
CA SER A 269 8.59 -2.61 -19.45
C SER A 269 7.42 -3.61 -19.45
N ILE A 270 6.47 -3.47 -18.52
CA ILE A 270 5.27 -4.32 -18.43
C ILE A 270 3.97 -3.55 -18.79
N GLY A 271 4.08 -2.38 -19.42
CA GLY A 271 2.94 -1.68 -20.03
C GLY A 271 2.27 -0.62 -19.16
N PHE A 272 2.91 -0.12 -18.10
CA PHE A 272 2.50 1.12 -17.43
C PHE A 272 3.14 2.33 -18.12
N ASN A 273 2.39 3.41 -18.33
CA ASN A 273 2.85 4.55 -19.13
C ASN A 273 2.83 5.88 -18.36
N TYR A 274 1.98 6.00 -17.34
CA TYR A 274 1.79 7.22 -16.58
C TYR A 274 2.04 6.96 -15.09
N PHE A 275 2.77 7.88 -14.45
CA PHE A 275 3.27 7.71 -13.09
C PHE A 275 3.13 8.99 -12.27
N ARG A 276 2.87 8.83 -10.97
CA ARG A 276 2.94 9.88 -9.96
C ARG A 276 3.55 9.34 -8.68
N PHE A 277 4.32 10.18 -8.01
CA PHE A 277 4.89 9.89 -6.71
C PHE A 277 4.42 10.97 -5.73
N ASN A 278 3.60 10.57 -4.76
CA ASN A 278 3.14 11.48 -3.71
C ASN A 278 3.87 11.12 -2.42
N ARG A 279 4.68 12.05 -1.92
CA ARG A 279 5.46 11.83 -0.71
C ARG A 279 4.56 11.92 0.52
N ILE A 280 4.50 10.86 1.32
CA ILE A 280 3.76 10.82 2.59
C ILE A 280 4.73 11.19 3.72
N GLN A 281 4.70 12.47 4.10
CA GLN A 281 5.65 13.09 5.01
C GLN A 281 7.10 12.80 4.61
N ASN A 282 7.92 12.23 5.51
CA ASN A 282 9.30 11.83 5.23
C ASN A 282 9.47 10.31 5.16
N TYR A 283 8.39 9.54 5.18
CA TYR A 283 8.46 8.10 5.44
C TYR A 283 8.35 7.24 4.17
N TYR A 284 7.40 7.57 3.29
CA TYR A 284 7.06 6.77 2.13
C TYR A 284 6.81 7.64 0.90
N ASP A 285 6.95 7.04 -0.28
CA ASP A 285 6.38 7.54 -1.51
C ASP A 285 5.19 6.64 -1.87
N LEU A 286 4.02 7.24 -2.08
CA LEU A 286 2.88 6.58 -2.68
C LEU A 286 3.03 6.69 -4.20
N LEU A 287 3.40 5.57 -4.82
CA LEU A 287 3.51 5.46 -6.27
C LEU A 287 2.15 5.10 -6.85
N PHE A 288 1.69 5.88 -7.81
CA PHE A 288 0.59 5.54 -8.69
C PHE A 288 1.12 5.26 -10.11
N ALA A 289 0.66 4.17 -10.73
CA ALA A 289 1.02 3.75 -12.08
C ALA A 289 -0.21 3.28 -12.86
N THR A 290 -0.35 3.74 -14.10
CA THR A 290 -1.43 3.31 -15.01
C THR A 290 -0.95 3.18 -16.45
N GLY A 291 -1.54 2.25 -17.20
CA GLY A 291 -1.35 2.16 -18.65
C GLY A 291 -2.18 3.18 -19.45
N ASN A 292 -3.18 3.81 -18.82
CA ASN A 292 -4.19 4.62 -19.50
C ASN A 292 -4.18 6.08 -19.02
N LYS A 293 -4.25 7.02 -19.96
CA LYS A 293 -4.29 8.46 -19.66
C LYS A 293 -5.44 8.83 -18.71
N LYS A 294 -6.57 8.12 -18.78
CA LYS A 294 -7.70 8.41 -17.90
C LYS A 294 -7.40 8.14 -16.43
N GLY A 295 -6.60 7.11 -16.14
CA GLY A 295 -6.18 6.79 -14.77
C GLY A 295 -5.36 7.92 -14.15
N ILE A 296 -4.48 8.57 -14.93
CA ILE A 296 -3.65 9.68 -14.43
C ILE A 296 -4.49 10.94 -14.21
N GLU A 297 -5.48 11.22 -15.08
CA GLU A 297 -6.43 12.32 -14.88
C GLU A 297 -7.26 12.13 -13.60
N PHE A 298 -7.67 10.90 -13.30
CA PHE A 298 -8.37 10.59 -12.05
C PHE A 298 -7.47 10.75 -10.83
N TRP A 299 -6.21 10.34 -10.93
CA TRP A 299 -5.23 10.59 -9.87
C TRP A 299 -5.06 12.08 -9.58
N ASP A 300 -4.81 12.89 -10.61
CA ASP A 300 -4.60 14.33 -10.45
C ASP A 300 -5.86 14.99 -9.84
N SER A 301 -7.05 14.55 -10.26
CA SER A 301 -8.32 14.99 -9.67
C SER A 301 -8.48 14.56 -8.20
N ALA A 302 -8.12 13.32 -7.85
CA ALA A 302 -8.20 12.80 -6.49
C ALA A 302 -7.27 13.53 -5.51
N ASN A 303 -6.18 14.09 -6.02
CA ASN A 303 -5.13 14.73 -5.25
C ASN A 303 -5.16 16.27 -5.35
N THR A 304 -6.23 16.86 -5.89
CA THR A 304 -6.40 18.31 -5.95
C THR A 304 -6.40 18.96 -4.56
N TYR A 305 -6.81 18.22 -3.52
CA TYR A 305 -6.77 18.66 -2.13
C TYR A 305 -5.90 17.73 -1.29
N THR A 306 -5.08 18.31 -0.43
CA THR A 306 -4.27 17.60 0.56
C THR A 306 -5.15 17.05 1.69
N PHE A 307 -4.60 16.14 2.48
CA PHE A 307 -5.29 15.51 3.61
C PHE A 307 -5.83 16.52 4.65
N ASP A 308 -5.16 17.66 4.81
CA ASP A 308 -5.57 18.76 5.69
C ASP A 308 -6.55 19.75 5.03
N GLY A 309 -7.04 19.43 3.82
CA GLY A 309 -8.06 20.21 3.12
C GLY A 309 -7.53 21.42 2.34
N GLN A 310 -6.21 21.60 2.26
CA GLN A 310 -5.62 22.65 1.44
C GLN A 310 -5.64 22.24 -0.03
N LYS A 311 -5.85 23.20 -0.93
CA LYS A 311 -5.70 22.93 -2.37
C LYS A 311 -4.22 22.66 -2.65
N SER A 312 -3.90 21.54 -3.29
CA SER A 312 -2.56 21.26 -3.79
C SER A 312 -2.16 22.34 -4.79
N LEU A 313 -0.99 22.95 -4.59
CA LEU A 313 -0.45 24.02 -5.46
C LEU A 313 0.31 23.50 -6.68
N PHE A 314 0.12 22.22 -7.03
CA PHE A 314 0.74 21.57 -8.17
C PHE A 314 -0.32 21.05 -9.12
#